data_AF-A0A920IZD2-F1
#
_entry.id   AF-A0A920IZD2-F1
#
_cell.length_a   1.000
_cell.length_b   1.000
_cell.length_c   1.000
_cell.angle_alpha   90.00
_cell.angle_beta   90.00
_cell.angle_gamma   90.00
#
_symmetry.space_group_name_H-M   'P 1'
#
loop_
_entity.id
_entity.type
_entity.pdbx_description
1 polymer ?
#
loop_
_entity_poly.entity_id
_entity_poly.type
_entity_poly.pdbx_seq_one_letter_code
_entity_poly.pdbx_strand_id
1 'polypeptide(L)'
;MKSFNKSSLLYGLDRASEAIRLKSQAVVVEGYFDCISGYERGYNNLVAAMGTQISSDSFEKLKNLTTYDSDSGEIIFCFDNDNAGKKAAVDTIAKLKDIIASASKNTSKKLRIKVCFPSSGKDPDEIFRTNIVEWEEMINLSQNFIDYLLDYYSVLHLQGQEKDTYKFLDIVLPFIMNAVMKFSSLTTYQKCLSLLI
;
A
#
# COMPACT_ATOMS: atom_id res chain seq x y z
N MET A 1 -21.78 -16.11 -21.04
CA MET A 1 -21.20 -16.67 -19.80
C MET A 1 -20.01 -15.80 -19.42
N LYS A 2 -20.15 -14.90 -18.42
CA LYS A 2 -19.05 -14.01 -17.99
C LYS A 2 -17.95 -14.90 -17.41
N SER A 3 -16.75 -14.86 -18.00
CA SER A 3 -15.59 -15.59 -17.50
C SER A 3 -15.26 -15.11 -16.08
N PHE A 4 -15.26 -16.04 -15.12
CA PHE A 4 -14.87 -15.79 -13.74
C PHE A 4 -13.36 -15.46 -13.72
N ASN A 5 -13.02 -14.18 -13.66
CA ASN A 5 -11.63 -13.75 -13.64
C ASN A 5 -11.13 -13.74 -12.19
N LYS A 6 -10.50 -14.85 -11.76
CA LYS A 6 -9.89 -15.01 -10.42
C LYS A 6 -8.98 -13.83 -10.03
N SER A 7 -8.35 -13.16 -11.00
CA SER A 7 -7.47 -12.01 -10.78
C SER A 7 -8.19 -10.73 -10.29
N SER A 8 -9.53 -10.69 -10.33
CA SER A 8 -10.33 -9.52 -9.96
C SER A 8 -10.99 -9.61 -8.59
N LEU A 9 -10.80 -10.74 -7.89
CA LEU A 9 -11.48 -11.03 -6.63
C LEU A 9 -10.54 -10.77 -5.45
N LEU A 10 -10.89 -9.75 -4.65
CA LEU A 10 -10.33 -9.60 -3.32
C LEU A 10 -11.17 -10.45 -2.37
N TYR A 11 -10.53 -11.35 -1.65
CA TYR A 11 -11.23 -12.12 -0.62
C TYR A 11 -11.75 -11.18 0.47
N GLY A 12 -12.98 -11.42 0.91
CA GLY A 12 -13.62 -10.66 1.98
C GLY A 12 -14.13 -9.28 1.58
N LEU A 13 -14.03 -8.86 0.31
CA LEU A 13 -14.46 -7.53 -0.13
C LEU A 13 -15.95 -7.28 0.10
N ASP A 14 -16.79 -8.28 -0.14
CA ASP A 14 -18.23 -8.23 0.13
C ASP A 14 -18.50 -7.99 1.61
N ARG A 15 -17.86 -8.78 2.49
CA ARG A 15 -17.95 -8.66 3.94
C ARG A 15 -17.40 -7.33 4.47
N ALA A 16 -16.30 -6.84 3.89
CA ALA A 16 -15.58 -5.67 4.37
C ALA A 16 -16.13 -4.35 3.81
N SER A 17 -16.93 -4.39 2.74
CA SER A 17 -17.36 -3.20 1.99
C SER A 17 -17.99 -2.11 2.86
N GLU A 18 -18.88 -2.49 3.78
CA GLU A 18 -19.52 -1.56 4.72
C GLU A 18 -18.51 -0.96 5.70
N ALA A 19 -17.67 -1.79 6.33
CA ALA A 19 -16.66 -1.34 7.27
C ALA A 19 -15.60 -0.44 6.60
N ILE A 20 -15.23 -0.72 5.36
CA ILE A 20 -14.32 0.10 4.56
C ILE A 20 -14.93 1.48 4.31
N ARG A 21 -16.21 1.55 3.93
CA ARG A 21 -16.91 2.82 3.72
C ARG A 21 -16.98 3.64 5.00
N LEU A 22 -17.43 3.03 6.10
CA LEU A 22 -17.58 3.69 7.39
C LEU A 22 -16.25 4.19 7.96
N LYS A 23 -15.16 3.42 7.81
CA LYS A 23 -13.82 3.84 8.26
C LYS A 23 -13.09 4.72 7.25
N SER A 24 -13.55 4.81 6.01
CA SER A 24 -12.79 5.38 4.88
C SER A 24 -11.38 4.77 4.76
N GLN A 25 -11.23 3.50 5.14
CA GLN A 25 -9.94 2.81 5.22
C GLN A 25 -10.10 1.34 4.80
N ALA A 26 -9.30 0.90 3.84
CA ALA A 26 -9.15 -0.51 3.49
C ALA A 26 -7.74 -1.00 3.87
N VAL A 27 -7.65 -2.19 4.46
CA VAL A 27 -6.39 -2.86 4.73
C VAL A 27 -6.30 -4.09 3.83
N VAL A 28 -5.29 -4.14 2.97
CA VAL A 28 -5.05 -5.23 2.02
C VAL A 28 -3.94 -6.11 2.58
N VAL A 29 -4.26 -7.37 2.87
CA VAL A 29 -3.34 -8.41 3.36
C VAL A 29 -3.06 -9.45 2.27
N GLU A 30 -2.03 -10.27 2.44
CA GLU A 30 -1.63 -11.25 1.42
C GLU A 30 -2.53 -12.49 1.42
N GLY A 31 -2.82 -13.05 2.60
CA GLY A 31 -3.53 -14.31 2.79
C GLY A 31 -4.97 -14.15 3.28
N TYR A 32 -5.82 -15.12 2.95
CA TYR A 32 -7.19 -15.15 3.49
C TYR A 32 -7.21 -15.48 4.99
N PHE A 33 -6.19 -16.17 5.51
CA PHE A 33 -6.04 -16.42 6.95
C PHE A 33 -5.85 -15.12 7.73
N ASP A 34 -5.07 -14.17 7.19
CA ASP A 34 -4.92 -12.83 7.77
C ASP A 34 -6.28 -12.12 7.91
N CYS A 35 -7.14 -12.21 6.88
CA CYS A 35 -8.50 -11.68 6.95
C CYS A 35 -9.33 -12.37 8.03
N ILE A 36 -9.31 -13.71 8.07
CA ILE A 36 -10.08 -14.47 9.07
C ILE A 36 -9.67 -14.07 10.48
N SER A 37 -8.37 -14.09 10.77
CA SER A 37 -7.81 -13.72 12.08
C SER A 37 -8.08 -12.26 12.45
N GLY A 38 -8.03 -11.34 11.48
CA GLY A 38 -8.38 -9.93 11.69
C GLY A 38 -9.87 -9.75 11.99
N TYR A 39 -10.75 -10.46 11.27
CA TYR A 39 -12.19 -10.43 11.51
C TYR A 39 -12.58 -10.99 12.88
N GLU A 40 -11.93 -12.07 13.33
CA GLU A 40 -12.13 -12.61 14.68
C GLU A 40 -11.78 -11.61 15.78
N ARG A 41 -10.93 -10.63 15.46
CA ARG A 41 -10.52 -9.53 16.36
C ARG A 41 -11.27 -8.23 16.13
N GLY A 42 -12.29 -8.24 15.27
CA GLY A 42 -13.14 -7.08 15.00
C GLY A 42 -12.60 -6.12 13.95
N TYR A 43 -11.48 -6.41 13.28
CA TYR A 43 -10.97 -5.60 12.18
C TYR A 43 -11.69 -5.96 10.88
N ASN A 44 -12.90 -5.41 10.70
CA ASN A 44 -13.77 -5.79 9.58
C ASN A 44 -13.46 -5.09 8.24
N ASN A 45 -12.43 -4.24 8.17
CA ASN A 45 -12.03 -3.52 6.96
C ASN A 45 -10.83 -4.14 6.22
N LEU A 46 -10.55 -5.42 6.48
CA LEU A 46 -9.51 -6.20 5.80
C LEU A 46 -10.04 -6.86 4.52
N VAL A 47 -9.18 -6.98 3.51
CA VAL A 47 -9.38 -7.77 2.29
C VAL A 47 -8.08 -8.46 1.91
N ALA A 48 -8.14 -9.63 1.25
CA ALA A 48 -6.92 -10.34 0.85
C ALA A 48 -6.73 -10.42 -0.67
N ALA A 49 -5.48 -10.24 -1.11
CA ALA A 49 -5.07 -10.37 -2.51
C ALA A 49 -4.70 -11.80 -2.94
N MET A 50 -4.65 -12.75 -1.99
CA MET A 50 -4.48 -14.19 -2.20
C MET A 50 -3.25 -14.56 -3.03
N GLY A 51 -2.08 -13.99 -2.71
CA GLY A 51 -0.83 -14.27 -3.43
C GLY A 51 -0.80 -13.79 -4.88
N THR A 52 -1.72 -12.91 -5.26
CA THR A 52 -1.72 -12.25 -6.56
C THR A 52 -1.51 -10.75 -6.41
N GLN A 53 -0.83 -10.14 -7.37
CA GLN A 53 -0.80 -8.68 -7.45
C GLN A 53 -2.21 -8.15 -7.67
N ILE A 54 -2.63 -7.20 -6.84
CA ILE A 54 -3.93 -6.52 -6.98
C ILE A 54 -4.15 -6.02 -8.42
N SER A 55 -5.35 -6.24 -8.94
CA SER A 55 -5.74 -5.74 -10.26
C SER A 55 -6.16 -4.28 -10.20
N SER A 56 -6.09 -3.59 -11.35
CA SER A 56 -6.59 -2.23 -11.52
C SER A 56 -8.06 -2.09 -11.11
N ASP A 57 -8.89 -3.07 -11.47
CA ASP A 57 -10.31 -3.10 -11.14
C ASP A 57 -10.55 -3.25 -9.63
N SER A 58 -9.78 -4.12 -8.98
CA SER A 58 -9.83 -4.30 -7.52
C SER A 58 -9.41 -3.03 -6.79
N PHE A 59 -8.35 -2.37 -7.27
CA PHE A 59 -7.88 -1.11 -6.70
C PHE A 59 -8.93 0.01 -6.84
N GLU A 60 -9.54 0.18 -8.02
CA GLU A 60 -10.59 1.17 -8.23
C GLU A 60 -11.82 0.90 -7.36
N LYS A 61 -12.20 -0.36 -7.13
CA LYS A 61 -13.25 -0.72 -6.16
C LYS A 61 -12.90 -0.26 -4.75
N LEU A 62 -11.69 -0.55 -4.27
CA LEU A 62 -11.24 -0.11 -2.95
C LEU A 62 -11.19 1.41 -2.83
N LYS A 63 -10.70 2.10 -3.85
CA LYS A 63 -10.70 3.57 -3.92
C LYS A 63 -12.11 4.13 -3.83
N ASN A 64 -13.06 3.59 -4.59
CA ASN A 64 -14.45 4.04 -4.55
C ASN A 64 -15.09 3.80 -3.19
N LEU A 65 -14.83 2.66 -2.54
CA LEU A 65 -15.34 2.36 -1.20
C LEU A 65 -14.74 3.28 -0.14
N THR A 66 -13.42 3.43 -0.13
CA THR A 66 -12.69 4.24 0.86
C THR A 66 -12.98 5.74 0.75
N THR A 67 -13.42 6.21 -0.42
CA THR A 67 -13.76 7.62 -0.66
C THR A 67 -15.26 7.82 -0.84
N TYR A 68 -16.10 6.86 -0.47
CA TYR A 68 -17.54 6.94 -0.74
C TYR A 68 -18.20 8.08 0.06
N ASP A 69 -18.12 8.02 1.40
CA ASP A 69 -18.75 8.99 2.33
C ASP A 69 -17.79 10.10 2.78
N SER A 70 -16.55 10.11 2.30
CA SER A 70 -15.49 11.01 2.77
C SER A 70 -14.70 11.63 1.61
N ASP A 71 -14.30 12.89 1.78
CA ASP A 71 -13.37 13.58 0.89
C ASP A 71 -11.93 13.08 1.02
N SER A 72 -11.66 12.20 1.99
CA SER A 72 -10.38 11.50 2.08
C SER A 72 -10.53 10.06 2.51
N GLY A 73 -9.77 9.19 1.87
CA GLY A 73 -9.73 7.76 2.20
C GLY A 73 -8.30 7.25 2.19
N GLU A 74 -8.09 6.06 2.73
CA GLU A 74 -6.79 5.41 2.65
C GLU A 74 -6.85 3.91 2.37
N ILE A 75 -5.86 3.45 1.62
CA ILE A 75 -5.62 2.03 1.35
C ILE A 75 -4.25 1.71 1.92
N ILE A 76 -4.20 0.78 2.86
CA ILE A 76 -2.99 0.32 3.52
C ILE A 76 -2.70 -1.10 3.02
N PHE A 77 -1.55 -1.29 2.38
CA PHE A 77 -1.08 -2.62 2.02
C PHE A 77 -0.19 -3.16 3.14
N CYS A 78 -0.55 -4.31 3.68
CA CYS A 78 0.20 -5.03 4.70
C CYS A 78 0.82 -6.27 4.05
N PHE A 79 2.14 -6.33 4.02
CA PHE A 79 2.91 -7.42 3.42
C PHE A 79 3.65 -8.20 4.50
N ASP A 80 4.08 -9.41 4.15
CA ASP A 80 4.91 -10.23 5.03
C ASP A 80 6.27 -9.57 5.27
N ASN A 81 6.82 -9.78 6.46
CA ASN A 81 8.12 -9.19 6.86
C ASN A 81 9.30 -10.04 6.36
N ASP A 82 9.34 -10.31 5.06
CA ASP A 82 10.45 -10.98 4.40
C ASP A 82 10.89 -10.25 3.11
N ASN A 83 11.92 -10.78 2.44
CA ASN A 83 12.42 -10.16 1.21
C ASN A 83 11.40 -10.26 0.06
N ALA A 84 10.55 -11.28 0.05
CA ALA A 84 9.51 -11.43 -0.96
C ALA A 84 8.40 -10.39 -0.77
N GLY A 85 7.92 -10.18 0.46
CA GLY A 85 6.94 -9.16 0.83
C GLY A 85 7.44 -7.74 0.55
N LYS A 86 8.70 -7.44 0.91
CA LYS A 86 9.32 -6.14 0.58
C LYS A 86 9.37 -5.86 -0.91
N LYS A 87 9.69 -6.88 -1.71
CA LYS A 87 9.67 -6.78 -3.18
C LYS A 87 8.24 -6.68 -3.72
N ALA A 88 7.31 -7.45 -3.18
CA ALA A 88 5.91 -7.43 -3.55
C ALA A 88 5.27 -6.06 -3.32
N ALA A 89 5.68 -5.34 -2.27
CA ALA A 89 5.28 -3.96 -2.03
C ALA A 89 5.67 -3.04 -3.19
N VAL A 90 6.94 -3.10 -3.62
CA VAL A 90 7.45 -2.30 -4.73
C VAL A 90 6.76 -2.66 -6.05
N ASP A 91 6.63 -3.95 -6.34
CA ASP A 91 6.01 -4.44 -7.57
C ASP A 91 4.52 -4.03 -7.67
N THR A 92 3.80 -4.10 -6.55
CA THR A 92 2.40 -3.67 -6.44
C THR A 92 2.25 -2.18 -6.75
N ILE A 93 3.11 -1.36 -6.16
CA ILE A 93 3.11 0.09 -6.37
C ILE A 93 3.45 0.42 -7.83
N ALA A 94 4.48 -0.22 -8.39
CA ALA A 94 4.93 0.01 -9.75
C ALA A 94 3.82 -0.29 -10.77
N LYS A 95 3.04 -1.35 -10.54
CA LYS A 95 1.89 -1.72 -11.38
C LYS A 95 0.74 -0.72 -11.28
N LEU A 96 0.49 -0.17 -10.09
CA LEU A 96 -0.60 0.76 -9.85
C LEU A 96 -0.25 2.21 -10.15
N LYS A 97 1.01 2.52 -10.50
CA LYS A 97 1.53 3.89 -10.67
C LYS A 97 0.61 4.80 -11.50
N ASP A 98 0.09 4.32 -12.62
CA ASP A 98 -0.71 5.14 -13.55
C ASP A 98 -2.11 5.40 -12.99
N ILE A 99 -2.64 4.44 -12.23
CA ILE A 99 -3.94 4.52 -11.57
C ILE A 99 -3.84 5.46 -10.37
N ILE A 100 -2.76 5.35 -9.59
CA ILE A 100 -2.47 6.25 -8.48
C ILE A 100 -2.30 7.68 -8.98
N ALA A 101 -1.55 7.86 -10.07
CA ALA A 101 -1.32 9.17 -10.69
C ALA A 101 -2.62 9.78 -11.25
N SER A 102 -3.50 8.97 -11.84
CA SER A 102 -4.78 9.46 -12.38
C SER A 102 -5.82 9.74 -11.29
N ALA A 103 -5.88 8.92 -10.24
CA ALA A 103 -6.71 9.14 -9.05
C ALA A 103 -6.40 10.49 -8.37
N SER A 104 -5.13 10.92 -8.40
CA SER A 104 -4.72 12.21 -7.85
C SER A 104 -5.00 13.40 -8.78
N LYS A 105 -5.32 13.18 -10.07
CA LYS A 105 -5.43 14.25 -11.06
C LYS A 105 -6.85 14.80 -11.26
N ASN A 106 -7.89 14.01 -11.01
CA ASN A 106 -9.27 14.28 -11.45
C ASN A 106 -10.34 14.17 -10.36
N THR A 107 -9.98 14.24 -9.08
CA THR A 107 -10.96 14.01 -8.00
C THR A 107 -10.75 15.00 -6.86
N SER A 108 -11.82 15.63 -6.38
CA SER A 108 -11.83 16.43 -5.14
C SER A 108 -11.46 15.60 -3.90
N LYS A 109 -11.48 14.26 -4.04
CA LYS A 109 -11.25 13.30 -2.97
C LYS A 109 -9.78 12.87 -2.91
N LYS A 110 -9.17 12.98 -1.73
CA LYS A 110 -7.78 12.66 -1.45
C LYS A 110 -7.62 11.20 -1.04
N LEU A 111 -7.00 10.39 -1.89
CA LEU A 111 -6.63 9.01 -1.55
C LEU A 111 -5.19 8.96 -1.01
N ARG A 112 -5.01 8.41 0.20
CA ARG A 112 -3.69 8.08 0.74
C ARG A 112 -3.41 6.60 0.49
N ILE A 113 -2.21 6.30 0.05
CA ILE A 113 -1.77 4.92 -0.15
C ILE A 113 -0.56 4.70 0.75
N LYS A 114 -0.63 3.66 1.56
CA LYS A 114 0.37 3.38 2.58
C LYS A 114 0.77 1.92 2.53
N VAL A 115 1.93 1.64 3.12
CA VAL A 115 2.49 0.30 3.27
C VAL A 115 2.87 0.10 4.74
N CYS A 116 2.61 -1.08 5.27
CA CYS A 116 3.14 -1.52 6.56
C CYS A 116 3.61 -2.97 6.48
N PHE A 117 4.43 -3.35 7.45
CA PHE A 117 5.00 -4.68 7.62
C PHE A 117 4.96 -5.02 9.12
N PRO A 118 4.79 -6.29 9.49
CA PRO A 118 5.05 -6.76 10.85
C PRO A 118 6.44 -6.32 11.34
N SER A 119 6.53 -5.91 12.61
CA SER A 119 7.80 -5.48 13.23
C SER A 119 8.49 -6.63 13.98
N SER A 120 7.72 -7.55 14.56
CA SER A 120 8.22 -8.68 15.35
C SER A 120 7.78 -10.06 14.83
N GLY A 121 6.69 -10.13 14.06
CA GLY A 121 6.16 -11.35 13.46
C GLY A 121 6.50 -11.52 11.98
N LYS A 122 6.10 -12.65 11.40
CA LYS A 122 6.31 -12.96 9.98
C LYS A 122 5.22 -12.39 9.11
N ASP A 123 3.97 -12.57 9.51
CA ASP A 123 2.77 -12.24 8.74
C ASP A 123 1.70 -11.60 9.64
N PRO A 124 0.66 -10.95 9.06
CA PRO A 124 -0.43 -10.38 9.82
C PRO A 124 -1.17 -11.40 10.71
N ASP A 125 -1.37 -12.63 10.24
CA ASP A 125 -2.03 -13.71 11.00
C ASP A 125 -1.30 -14.02 12.32
N GLU A 126 0.03 -14.09 12.31
CA GLU A 126 0.86 -14.22 13.51
C GLU A 126 0.68 -13.01 14.43
N ILE A 127 0.77 -11.77 13.91
CA ILE A 127 0.60 -10.56 14.72
C ILE A 127 -0.77 -10.51 15.40
N PHE A 128 -1.83 -10.84 14.67
CA PHE A 128 -3.16 -10.96 15.27
C PHE A 128 -3.13 -11.96 16.45
N ARG A 129 -2.50 -13.12 16.29
CA ARG A 129 -2.43 -14.16 17.33
C ARG A 129 -1.59 -13.80 18.54
N THR A 130 -0.52 -13.04 18.37
CA THR A 130 0.48 -12.83 19.42
C THR A 130 0.46 -11.42 20.00
N ASN A 131 0.22 -10.40 19.19
CA ASN A 131 0.43 -9.01 19.58
C ASN A 131 -0.50 -8.04 18.84
N ILE A 132 -1.69 -7.80 19.41
CA ILE A 132 -2.66 -6.88 18.80
C ILE A 132 -2.25 -5.41 18.89
N VAL A 133 -1.44 -5.05 19.89
CA VAL A 133 -0.95 -3.67 20.04
C VAL A 133 -0.06 -3.32 18.86
N GLU A 134 0.80 -4.26 18.45
CA GLU A 134 1.62 -4.10 17.25
C GLU A 134 0.78 -3.93 15.98
N TRP A 135 -0.32 -4.66 15.82
CA TRP A 135 -1.22 -4.46 14.68
C TRP A 135 -1.71 -3.01 14.60
N GLU A 136 -2.16 -2.44 15.72
CA GLU A 136 -2.65 -1.06 15.76
C GLU A 136 -1.54 -0.05 15.47
N GLU A 137 -0.34 -0.27 15.99
CA GLU A 137 0.85 0.53 15.69
C GLU A 137 1.21 0.47 14.22
N MET A 138 1.22 -0.71 13.61
CA MET A 138 1.49 -0.89 12.17
C MET A 138 0.52 -0.11 11.29
N ILE A 139 -0.77 -0.12 11.63
CA ILE A 139 -1.79 0.62 10.88
C ILE A 139 -1.61 2.13 11.08
N ASN A 140 -1.39 2.58 12.31
CA ASN A 140 -1.24 4.01 12.64
C ASN A 140 0.05 4.63 12.07
N LEU A 141 1.15 3.89 12.11
CA LEU A 141 2.48 4.31 11.66
C LEU A 141 2.79 3.87 10.23
N SER A 142 1.80 3.35 9.50
CA SER A 142 1.96 2.90 8.12
C SER A 142 2.57 4.00 7.24
N GLN A 143 3.62 3.61 6.51
CA GLN A 143 4.46 4.53 5.75
C GLN A 143 3.76 4.94 4.45
N ASN A 144 3.93 6.19 4.02
CA ASN A 144 3.52 6.60 2.69
C ASN A 144 4.26 5.76 1.63
N PHE A 145 3.55 5.30 0.60
CA PHE A 145 4.14 4.42 -0.41
C PHE A 145 5.31 5.06 -1.17
N ILE A 146 5.29 6.39 -1.40
CA ILE A 146 6.40 7.11 -2.06
C ILE A 146 7.63 7.08 -1.17
N ASP A 147 7.46 7.35 0.12
CA ASP A 147 8.56 7.31 1.09
C ASP A 147 9.16 5.90 1.15
N TYR A 148 8.33 4.86 1.12
CA TYR A 148 8.80 3.48 1.08
C TYR A 148 9.59 3.16 -0.19
N LEU A 149 9.12 3.60 -1.38
CA LEU A 149 9.87 3.42 -2.64
C LEU A 149 11.23 4.11 -2.59
N LEU A 150 11.29 5.33 -2.05
CA LEU A 150 12.53 6.07 -1.89
C LEU A 150 13.51 5.32 -1.01
N ASP A 151 13.05 4.84 0.15
CA ASP A 151 13.88 4.10 1.09
C ASP A 151 14.39 2.80 0.45
N TYR A 152 13.50 2.03 -0.17
CA TYR A 152 13.85 0.76 -0.83
C TYR A 152 14.91 0.94 -1.92
N TYR A 153 14.71 1.86 -2.86
CA TYR A 153 15.66 2.05 -3.96
C TYR A 153 16.93 2.78 -3.53
N SER A 154 16.89 3.58 -2.45
CA SER A 154 18.10 4.18 -1.90
C SER A 154 19.04 3.12 -1.35
N VAL A 155 18.52 2.12 -0.64
CA VAL A 155 19.30 0.97 -0.16
C VAL A 155 19.87 0.18 -1.34
N LEU A 156 19.06 -0.04 -2.39
CA LEU A 156 19.44 -0.88 -3.52
C LEU A 156 20.49 -0.23 -4.45
N HIS A 157 20.50 1.09 -4.58
CA HIS A 157 21.30 1.78 -5.60
C HIS A 157 22.24 2.87 -5.06
N LEU A 158 22.03 3.39 -3.85
CA LEU A 158 22.83 4.49 -3.29
C LEU A 158 23.72 4.05 -2.12
N GLN A 159 23.60 2.81 -1.65
CA GLN A 159 24.46 2.23 -0.62
C GLN A 159 25.52 1.31 -1.26
N GLY A 160 26.72 1.28 -0.67
CA GLY A 160 27.85 0.48 -1.17
C GLY A 160 28.87 1.27 -2.00
N GLN A 161 29.86 0.54 -2.54
CA GLN A 161 30.97 1.12 -3.34
C GLN A 161 30.57 1.43 -4.79
N GLU A 162 29.62 0.68 -5.36
CA GLU A 162 29.13 0.86 -6.73
C GLU A 162 27.76 1.57 -6.73
N LYS A 163 27.75 2.83 -6.29
CA LYS A 163 26.52 3.64 -6.30
C LYS A 163 26.09 3.93 -7.74
N ASP A 164 24.81 3.74 -8.04
CA ASP A 164 24.20 4.03 -9.33
C ASP A 164 23.07 5.06 -9.17
N THR A 165 23.47 6.32 -9.05
CA THR A 165 22.54 7.44 -8.87
C THR A 165 21.61 7.63 -10.07
N TYR A 166 22.08 7.32 -11.28
CA TYR A 166 21.27 7.45 -12.49
C TYR A 166 20.13 6.43 -12.48
N LYS A 167 20.42 5.17 -12.14
CA LYS A 167 19.39 4.13 -12.02
C LYS A 167 18.40 4.41 -10.90
N PHE A 168 18.88 4.91 -9.76
CA PHE A 168 17.98 5.37 -8.70
C PHE A 168 17.02 6.44 -9.22
N LEU A 169 17.53 7.48 -9.87
CA LEU A 169 16.72 8.58 -10.41
C LEU A 169 15.76 8.11 -11.50
N ASP A 170 16.21 7.27 -12.44
CA ASP A 170 15.37 6.75 -13.54
C ASP A 170 14.16 5.97 -13.01
N ILE A 171 14.36 5.21 -11.93
CA ILE A 171 13.28 4.45 -11.30
C ILE A 171 12.34 5.35 -10.50
N VAL A 172 12.89 6.29 -9.71
CA VAL A 172 12.13 7.06 -8.72
C VAL A 172 11.45 8.29 -9.32
N LEU A 173 12.10 8.98 -10.28
CA LEU A 173 11.58 10.21 -10.87
C LEU A 173 10.18 10.05 -11.48
N PRO A 174 9.82 8.96 -12.18
CA PRO A 174 8.46 8.77 -12.66
C PRO A 174 7.39 8.79 -11.56
N PHE A 175 7.72 8.33 -10.35
CA PHE A 175 6.81 8.37 -9.21
C PHE A 175 6.76 9.76 -8.58
N ILE A 176 7.92 10.41 -8.42
CA ILE A 176 8.04 11.77 -7.92
C ILE A 176 7.37 12.75 -8.87
N MET A 177 7.67 12.79 -10.16
CA MET A 177 7.11 13.76 -11.09
C MET A 177 5.58 13.64 -11.21
N ASN A 178 5.04 12.42 -11.13
CA ASN A 178 3.60 12.22 -11.08
C ASN A 178 2.96 12.65 -9.76
N ALA A 179 3.70 12.63 -8.64
CA ALA A 179 3.23 13.08 -7.33
C ALA A 179 3.50 14.58 -7.07
N VAL A 180 4.73 15.06 -7.26
CA VAL A 180 5.27 16.42 -6.99
C VAL A 180 4.73 17.49 -7.92
N MET A 181 4.23 17.16 -9.11
CA MET A 181 3.41 18.13 -9.86
C MET A 181 2.14 18.54 -9.08
N LYS A 182 1.81 17.89 -7.95
CA LYS A 182 0.66 18.22 -7.09
C LYS A 182 0.85 18.06 -5.56
N PHE A 183 1.94 17.48 -5.05
CA PHE A 183 2.19 17.32 -3.61
C PHE A 183 3.20 18.35 -3.07
N SER A 184 2.69 19.36 -2.36
CA SER A 184 3.44 20.34 -1.57
C SER A 184 3.90 19.80 -0.21
N SER A 185 4.37 18.56 -0.11
CA SER A 185 5.02 18.12 1.14
C SER A 185 6.52 18.37 1.02
N LEU A 186 6.99 19.42 1.71
CA LEU A 186 8.41 19.79 1.78
C LEU A 186 9.31 18.61 2.18
N THR A 187 8.78 17.69 2.99
CA THR A 187 9.44 16.49 3.50
C THR A 187 9.88 15.49 2.44
N THR A 188 9.03 15.14 1.47
CA THR A 188 9.39 14.15 0.43
C THR A 188 10.50 14.68 -0.48
N TYR A 189 10.39 15.95 -0.87
CA TYR A 189 11.39 16.63 -1.69
C TYR A 189 12.71 16.82 -0.92
N GLN A 190 12.65 17.26 0.34
CA GLN A 190 13.82 17.34 1.22
C GLN A 190 14.49 15.99 1.43
N LYS A 191 13.72 14.90 1.57
CA LYS A 191 14.25 13.54 1.68
C LYS A 191 14.96 13.10 0.40
N CYS A 192 14.39 13.41 -0.78
CA CYS A 192 15.06 13.16 -2.05
C CYS A 192 16.37 13.95 -2.18
N LEU A 193 16.37 15.23 -1.80
CA LEU A 193 17.58 16.05 -1.78
C LEU A 193 18.61 15.51 -0.79
N SER A 194 18.21 15.08 0.41
CA SER A 194 19.13 14.52 1.40
C SER A 194 19.72 13.16 0.98
N LEU A 195 19.05 12.43 0.08
CA LEU A 195 19.58 11.18 -0.48
C LEU A 195 20.59 11.42 -1.61
N LEU A 196 20.64 12.63 -2.17
CA LEU A 196 21.47 12.98 -3.33
C LEU A 196 22.72 13.81 -2.99
N ILE A 197 22.83 14.29 -1.74
CA ILE A 197 23.98 15.05 -1.21
C ILE A 197 24.80 14.12 -0.31
#